data_AF-A0ABD1E0F6-F1
#
_entry.id   AF-A0ABD1E0F6-F1
#
_cell.length_a   1.000
_cell.length_b   1.000
_cell.length_c   1.000
_cell.angle_alpha   90.00
_cell.angle_beta   90.00
_cell.angle_gamma   90.00
#
_symmetry.space_group_name_H-M   'P 1'
#
loop_
_entity.id
_entity.type
_entity.pdbx_description
1 polymer ?
#
loop_
_entity_poly.entity_id
_entity_poly.type
_entity_poly.pdbx_seq_one_letter_code
_entity_poly.pdbx_strand_id
1 'polypeptide(L)'
;MASFCRLCLTKTSNKVPIFGQDEANVINLLLLIELDIDADNEPDAGVCFDCIVTLEGFYQFKEQCHTNDDFLKGLPTKDSADGSEDEGTHYECLEDEPVVAKYESSDEEGLVKDYDLIEALSPVKSKDSLDEGKPDLAISNRTSWKRSASSSTFTALDKLQVLRDSYPDFFHFERGKRSVYFTLVFYGERYNSAIYCDAYTVWQCANRRRFQCPAQVSATNDYTEFERRFEHTHGEVVEKEPSDRFTPKQALPEVFKLCRQNVMKRKAKGRLAQMERKMKLEEEATNLRRNGVEEAVVEQEQVTQVYDNNSLLRVLRDGDSDGQEDEFVEYDSSDSA
;
A
#
# COMPACT_ATOMS: atom_id res chain seq x y z
N MET A 1 -19.92 -25.13 4.35
CA MET A 1 -19.27 -23.80 4.21
C MET A 1 -18.74 -23.61 2.80
N ALA A 2 -19.27 -22.63 2.07
CA ALA A 2 -18.75 -22.27 0.75
C ALA A 2 -17.28 -21.84 0.87
N SER A 3 -16.38 -22.47 0.12
CA SER A 3 -14.93 -22.23 0.28
C SER A 3 -14.46 -20.88 -0.28
N PHE A 4 -15.34 -20.13 -0.95
CA PHE A 4 -15.03 -18.90 -1.69
C PHE A 4 -15.67 -17.68 -1.02
N CYS A 5 -14.99 -16.54 -1.05
CA CYS A 5 -15.60 -15.25 -0.69
C CYS A 5 -16.68 -14.90 -1.71
N ARG A 6 -17.86 -14.45 -1.26
CA ARG A 6 -18.98 -14.18 -2.16
C ARG A 6 -18.73 -13.05 -3.17
N LEU A 7 -17.89 -12.08 -2.80
CA LEU A 7 -17.61 -10.88 -3.60
C LEU A 7 -16.44 -11.06 -4.55
N CYS A 8 -15.28 -11.49 -4.05
CA CYS A 8 -14.07 -11.63 -4.88
C CYS A 8 -13.84 -13.05 -5.41
N LEU A 9 -14.68 -14.01 -5.02
CA LEU A 9 -14.56 -15.44 -5.36
C LEU A 9 -13.22 -16.10 -4.97
N THR A 10 -12.40 -15.43 -4.15
CA THR A 10 -11.12 -15.96 -3.66
C THR A 10 -11.37 -17.03 -2.60
N LYS A 11 -10.61 -18.13 -2.69
CA LYS A 11 -10.59 -19.17 -1.66
C LYS A 11 -9.78 -18.68 -0.44
N THR A 12 -10.44 -18.54 0.70
CA THR A 12 -9.85 -18.01 1.95
C THR A 12 -10.41 -18.79 3.13
N SER A 13 -9.59 -19.04 4.15
CA SER A 13 -10.04 -19.67 5.41
C SER A 13 -10.77 -18.68 6.32
N ASN A 14 -10.36 -17.41 6.27
CA ASN A 14 -10.91 -16.36 7.12
C ASN A 14 -12.02 -15.63 6.37
N LYS A 15 -13.26 -15.94 6.72
CA LYS A 15 -14.47 -15.29 6.19
C LYS A 15 -15.39 -14.96 7.34
N VAL A 16 -16.10 -13.85 7.21
CA VAL A 16 -17.21 -13.51 8.10
C VAL A 16 -18.48 -14.06 7.45
N PRO A 17 -19.29 -14.87 8.15
CA PRO A 17 -20.57 -15.33 7.64
C PRO A 17 -21.49 -14.13 7.42
N ILE A 18 -22.27 -14.16 6.33
CA ILE A 18 -23.24 -13.10 6.02
C ILE A 18 -24.45 -13.19 6.96
N PHE A 19 -24.82 -14.42 7.32
CA PHE A 19 -25.88 -14.74 8.26
C PHE A 19 -25.26 -15.36 9.52
N GLY A 20 -25.14 -14.60 10.61
CA GLY A 20 -24.68 -15.04 11.93
C GLY A 20 -24.88 -13.97 13.02
N GLN A 21 -25.01 -14.37 14.30
CA GLN A 21 -25.55 -13.55 15.41
C GLN A 21 -24.97 -12.12 15.62
N ASP A 22 -23.78 -11.80 15.10
CA ASP A 22 -23.20 -10.44 15.03
C ASP A 22 -23.63 -9.68 13.73
N GLU A 23 -24.87 -9.94 13.31
CA GLU A 23 -25.43 -9.92 11.95
C GLU A 23 -25.56 -8.54 11.29
N ALA A 24 -25.63 -7.47 12.09
CA ALA A 24 -26.13 -6.19 11.60
C ALA A 24 -25.17 -5.46 10.64
N ASN A 25 -23.87 -5.75 10.67
CA ASN A 25 -22.90 -4.93 9.94
C ASN A 25 -22.69 -5.39 8.49
N VAL A 26 -22.63 -6.70 8.22
CA VAL A 26 -22.27 -7.20 6.88
C VAL A 26 -23.43 -7.08 5.89
N ILE A 27 -24.66 -7.38 6.32
CA ILE A 27 -25.85 -7.26 5.46
C ILE A 27 -26.07 -5.81 5.02
N ASN A 28 -25.94 -4.86 5.95
CA ASN A 28 -26.05 -3.43 5.65
C ASN A 28 -25.00 -2.96 4.64
N LEU A 29 -23.77 -3.50 4.72
CA LEU A 29 -22.72 -3.19 3.75
C LEU A 29 -23.01 -3.77 2.36
N LEU A 30 -23.62 -4.96 2.26
CA LEU A 30 -23.98 -5.58 0.99
C LEU A 30 -25.15 -4.87 0.29
N LEU A 31 -26.08 -4.33 1.06
CA LEU A 31 -27.17 -3.50 0.53
C LEU A 31 -26.65 -2.24 -0.19
N LEU A 32 -25.45 -1.75 0.16
CA LEU A 32 -24.84 -0.58 -0.52
C LEU A 32 -24.49 -0.83 -1.98
N ILE A 33 -24.24 -2.09 -2.34
CA ILE A 33 -23.91 -2.51 -3.71
C ILE A 33 -25.09 -3.21 -4.39
N GLU A 34 -26.30 -3.07 -3.83
CA GLU A 34 -27.54 -3.65 -4.35
C GLU A 34 -27.45 -5.18 -4.55
N LEU A 35 -26.64 -5.85 -3.74
CA LEU A 35 -26.42 -7.28 -3.84
C LEU A 35 -27.29 -8.01 -2.82
N ASP A 36 -28.35 -8.65 -3.32
CA ASP A 36 -29.26 -9.44 -2.52
C ASP A 36 -28.77 -10.89 -2.43
N ILE A 37 -28.68 -11.42 -1.21
CA ILE A 37 -28.25 -12.79 -0.94
C ILE A 37 -29.36 -13.44 -0.15
N ASP A 38 -29.92 -14.49 -0.74
CA ASP A 38 -31.00 -15.24 -0.13
C ASP A 38 -30.43 -16.29 0.83
N ALA A 39 -30.80 -16.18 2.11
CA ALA A 39 -30.39 -17.09 3.16
C ALA A 39 -30.87 -18.53 2.91
N ASP A 40 -31.99 -18.72 2.22
CA ASP A 40 -32.54 -20.03 1.91
C ASP A 40 -31.73 -20.75 0.82
N ASN A 41 -31.14 -19.99 -0.11
CA ASN A 41 -30.35 -20.51 -1.21
C ASN A 41 -28.86 -20.66 -0.88
N GLU A 42 -28.30 -19.72 -0.10
CA GLU A 42 -26.87 -19.67 0.21
C GLU A 42 -26.61 -19.47 1.73
N PRO A 43 -27.06 -20.39 2.62
CA PRO A 43 -26.96 -20.21 4.08
C PRO A 43 -25.51 -20.15 4.60
N ASP A 44 -24.58 -20.70 3.83
CA ASP A 44 -23.15 -20.75 4.12
C ASP A 44 -22.36 -19.59 3.47
N ALA A 45 -23.03 -18.55 2.97
CA ALA A 45 -22.38 -17.44 2.31
C ALA A 45 -21.49 -16.64 3.28
N GLY A 46 -20.30 -16.27 2.81
CA GLY A 46 -19.33 -15.54 3.60
C GLY A 46 -18.49 -14.58 2.77
N VAL A 47 -18.05 -13.50 3.41
CA VAL A 47 -17.23 -12.45 2.79
C VAL A 47 -15.85 -12.44 3.48
N CYS A 48 -14.77 -12.34 2.70
CA CYS A 48 -13.43 -12.21 3.28
C CYS A 48 -13.21 -10.81 3.88
N PHE A 49 -12.32 -10.72 4.87
CA PHE A 49 -12.03 -9.47 5.58
C PHE A 49 -11.63 -8.33 4.64
N ASP A 50 -10.80 -8.60 3.63
CA ASP A 50 -10.37 -7.58 2.65
C ASP A 50 -11.55 -6.93 1.92
N CYS A 51 -12.56 -7.72 1.55
CA CYS A 51 -13.76 -7.20 0.90
C CYS A 51 -14.63 -6.41 1.88
N ILE A 52 -14.70 -6.80 3.15
CA ILE A 52 -15.41 -6.05 4.19
C ILE A 52 -14.77 -4.68 4.39
N VAL A 53 -13.45 -4.62 4.60
CA VAL A 53 -12.72 -3.35 4.75
C VAL A 53 -12.94 -2.43 3.55
N THR A 54 -12.95 -3.00 2.33
CA THR A 54 -13.21 -2.23 1.11
C THR A 54 -14.63 -1.66 1.10
N LEU A 55 -15.64 -2.45 1.49
CA LEU A 55 -17.02 -2.01 1.57
C LEU A 55 -17.23 -0.95 2.67
N GLU A 56 -16.61 -1.11 3.83
CA GLU A 56 -16.65 -0.11 4.91
C GLU A 56 -16.04 1.22 4.45
N GLY A 57 -14.89 1.19 3.76
CA GLY A 57 -14.27 2.39 3.20
C GLY A 57 -15.18 3.08 2.18
N PHE A 58 -15.87 2.32 1.35
CA PHE A 58 -16.86 2.86 0.42
C PHE A 58 -18.06 3.48 1.15
N TYR A 59 -18.57 2.84 2.20
CA TYR A 59 -19.66 3.36 3.02
C TYR A 59 -19.32 4.72 3.65
N GLN A 60 -18.15 4.82 4.28
CA GLN A 60 -17.68 6.07 4.89
C GLN A 60 -17.55 7.19 3.86
N PHE A 61 -17.02 6.89 2.67
CA PHE A 61 -16.93 7.87 1.59
C PHE A 61 -18.32 8.33 1.12
N LYS A 62 -19.29 7.41 1.01
CA LYS A 62 -20.68 7.74 0.66
C LYS A 62 -21.32 8.66 1.70
N GLU A 63 -21.16 8.37 3.00
CA GLU A 63 -21.64 9.25 4.08
C GLU A 63 -21.00 10.64 4.03
N GLN A 64 -19.71 10.71 3.71
CA GLN A 64 -19.01 11.98 3.53
C GLN A 64 -19.61 12.79 2.36
N CYS A 65 -19.90 12.15 1.23
CA CYS A 65 -20.57 12.79 0.10
C CYS A 65 -21.96 13.33 0.49
N HIS A 66 -22.77 12.55 1.20
CA HIS A 66 -24.08 13.00 1.67
C HIS A 66 -23.98 14.19 2.65
N THR A 67 -23.05 14.13 3.60
CA THR A 67 -22.80 15.22 4.55
C THR A 67 -22.42 16.51 3.81
N ASN A 68 -21.54 16.40 2.80
CA ASN A 68 -21.14 17.54 1.98
C ASN A 68 -22.29 18.08 1.13
N ASP A 69 -23.12 17.22 0.54
CA ASP A 69 -24.28 17.60 -0.25
C ASP A 69 -25.34 18.33 0.60
N ASP A 70 -25.62 17.82 1.80
CA ASP A 70 -26.53 18.47 2.74
C ASP A 70 -26.00 19.82 3.23
N PHE A 71 -24.69 19.92 3.45
CA PHE A 71 -24.04 21.20 3.73
C PHE A 71 -24.21 22.20 2.58
N LEU A 72 -24.00 21.77 1.33
CA LEU A 72 -24.15 22.61 0.15
C LEU A 72 -25.60 23.07 -0.05
N LYS A 73 -26.59 22.21 0.22
CA LYS A 73 -28.02 22.57 0.20
C LYS A 73 -28.39 23.58 1.28
N GLY A 74 -27.65 23.63 2.38
CA GLY A 74 -27.85 24.59 3.48
C GLY A 74 -27.32 25.99 3.19
N LEU A 75 -26.52 26.18 2.13
CA LEU A 75 -26.01 27.49 1.77
C LEU A 75 -27.12 28.35 1.16
N PRO A 76 -27.31 29.62 1.59
CA PRO A 76 -28.31 30.49 1.01
C PRO A 76 -28.05 30.68 -0.48
N THR A 77 -29.01 30.27 -1.30
CA THR A 77 -29.00 30.53 -2.74
C THR A 77 -28.99 32.03 -2.95
N LYS A 78 -27.94 32.53 -3.61
CA LYS A 78 -27.65 33.96 -3.83
C LYS A 78 -28.74 34.69 -4.64
N ASP A 79 -29.73 33.95 -5.14
CA ASP A 79 -30.84 34.44 -5.96
C ASP A 79 -31.96 35.13 -5.15
N SER A 80 -31.81 35.31 -3.83
CA SER A 80 -32.73 36.12 -3.02
C SER A 80 -32.27 37.56 -2.75
N ALA A 81 -31.17 38.00 -3.38
CA ALA A 81 -30.73 39.39 -3.35
C ALA A 81 -31.29 40.17 -4.54
N ASP A 82 -32.63 40.21 -4.65
CA ASP A 82 -33.30 41.15 -5.55
C ASP A 82 -33.66 42.41 -4.74
N GLY A 83 -32.99 43.51 -5.06
CA GLY A 83 -33.46 44.87 -4.77
C GLY A 83 -33.10 45.48 -3.41
N SER A 84 -31.84 45.88 -3.22
CA SER A 84 -31.59 47.16 -2.54
C SER A 84 -30.41 47.87 -3.19
N GLU A 85 -30.73 48.70 -4.18
CA GLU A 85 -29.89 49.79 -4.63
C GLU A 85 -29.74 50.76 -3.44
N ASP A 86 -28.61 50.73 -2.73
CA ASP A 86 -28.28 51.80 -1.79
C ASP A 86 -26.85 52.28 -2.01
N GLU A 87 -26.73 53.59 -2.00
CA GLU A 87 -25.66 54.39 -2.57
C GLU A 87 -24.38 54.36 -1.72
N GLY A 88 -23.25 54.36 -2.42
CA GLY A 88 -22.11 55.24 -2.17
C GLY A 88 -21.64 55.41 -0.72
N THR A 89 -20.63 54.63 -0.34
CA THR A 89 -19.67 55.08 0.68
C THR A 89 -18.24 54.82 0.20
N HIS A 90 -17.64 55.90 -0.30
CA HIS A 90 -16.25 56.08 -0.65
C HIS A 90 -15.36 55.92 0.59
N TYR A 91 -14.69 54.78 0.71
CA TYR A 91 -13.72 54.53 1.78
C TYR A 91 -12.32 54.98 1.34
N GLU A 92 -11.84 56.08 1.92
CA GLU A 92 -10.42 56.49 1.84
C GLU A 92 -9.58 55.51 2.66
N CYS A 93 -8.72 54.75 1.98
CA CYS A 93 -7.79 53.81 2.57
C CYS A 93 -6.55 54.58 3.05
N LEU A 94 -6.43 54.76 4.37
CA LEU A 94 -5.26 55.33 5.03
C LEU A 94 -4.04 54.41 4.84
N GLU A 95 -2.95 55.01 4.38
CA GLU A 95 -1.63 54.40 4.21
C GLU A 95 -0.93 54.28 5.57
N ASP A 96 -0.85 53.06 6.13
CA ASP A 96 -0.01 52.77 7.30
C ASP A 96 1.32 52.15 6.86
N GLU A 97 2.42 52.82 7.20
CA GLU A 97 3.78 52.40 6.90
C GLU A 97 4.18 51.08 7.60
N PRO A 98 4.87 50.16 6.91
CA PRO A 98 5.34 48.93 7.52
C PRO A 98 6.61 49.14 8.34
N VAL A 99 6.51 48.88 9.65
CA VAL A 99 7.63 48.78 10.58
C VAL A 99 8.53 47.60 10.19
N VAL A 100 9.76 47.91 9.77
CA VAL A 100 10.78 46.96 9.33
C VAL A 100 11.35 46.19 10.53
N ALA A 101 10.81 45.00 10.81
CA ALA A 101 11.42 44.04 11.72
C ALA A 101 12.49 43.22 10.98
N LYS A 102 13.77 43.50 11.26
CA LYS A 102 14.91 42.66 10.87
C LYS A 102 14.77 41.28 11.53
N TYR A 103 14.51 40.25 10.71
CA TYR A 103 14.60 38.85 11.13
C TYR A 103 15.82 38.23 10.45
N GLU A 104 16.82 37.89 11.26
CA GLU A 104 18.03 37.18 10.84
C GLU A 104 17.66 35.72 10.52
N SER A 105 17.86 35.34 9.25
CA SER A 105 17.66 33.98 8.76
C SER A 105 18.89 33.15 9.11
N SER A 106 18.71 32.19 10.03
CA SER A 106 19.71 31.18 10.37
C SER A 106 19.70 30.08 9.31
N ASP A 107 20.71 30.09 8.44
CA ASP A 107 20.93 29.13 7.36
C ASP A 107 21.50 27.80 7.91
N GLU A 108 20.71 27.05 8.67
CA GLU A 108 21.08 25.69 9.07
C GLU A 108 20.65 24.68 7.99
N GLU A 109 21.63 24.20 7.23
CA GLU A 109 21.51 23.10 6.26
C GLU A 109 21.16 21.78 6.98
N GLY A 110 19.87 21.60 7.26
CA GLY A 110 19.32 20.37 7.80
C GLY A 110 19.24 19.26 6.74
N LEU A 111 20.22 18.35 6.80
CA LEU A 111 20.24 17.05 6.15
C LEU A 111 18.89 16.32 6.37
N VAL A 112 18.07 16.21 5.32
CA VAL A 112 16.75 15.59 5.40
C VAL A 112 16.95 14.09 5.64
N LYS A 113 16.66 13.61 6.85
CA LYS A 113 16.48 12.19 7.13
C LYS A 113 15.22 11.74 6.39
N ASP A 114 15.39 10.86 5.40
CA ASP A 114 14.31 10.17 4.72
C ASP A 114 13.54 9.33 5.76
N TYR A 115 12.43 9.87 6.27
CA TYR A 115 11.48 9.09 7.06
C TYR A 115 10.70 8.18 6.11
N ASP A 116 11.26 7.00 5.84
CA ASP A 116 10.55 5.81 5.37
C ASP A 116 9.62 5.32 6.53
N LEU A 117 8.55 6.06 6.83
CA LEU A 117 7.58 5.70 7.89
C LEU A 117 6.18 5.46 7.30
N ILE A 118 6.05 4.44 6.46
CA ILE A 118 4.82 3.66 6.30
C ILE A 118 5.22 2.20 5.97
N GLU A 119 5.63 1.45 7.00
CA GLU A 119 5.80 -0.02 7.03
C GLU A 119 5.87 -0.39 8.53
N ALA A 120 5.15 -1.34 9.12
CA ALA A 120 4.25 -2.36 8.64
C ALA A 120 3.38 -2.83 9.84
N LEU A 121 2.06 -2.91 9.66
CA LEU A 121 1.25 -3.88 10.40
C LEU A 121 1.35 -5.20 9.62
N SER A 122 2.22 -6.10 10.08
CA SER A 122 2.28 -7.48 9.59
C SER A 122 1.67 -8.42 10.65
N PRO A 123 0.79 -9.36 10.30
CA PRO A 123 0.26 -10.34 11.23
C PRO A 123 1.29 -11.43 11.54
N VAL A 124 1.22 -11.89 12.80
CA VAL A 124 1.92 -13.03 13.38
C VAL A 124 1.68 -14.29 12.55
N LYS A 125 2.75 -14.95 12.10
CA LYS A 125 2.70 -16.27 11.46
C LYS A 125 2.58 -17.35 12.55
N SER A 126 1.43 -17.99 12.63
CA SER A 126 1.27 -19.28 13.29
C SER A 126 1.73 -20.42 12.36
N LYS A 127 2.35 -21.40 13.01
CA LYS A 127 2.94 -22.63 12.50
C LYS A 127 1.88 -23.75 12.54
N ASP A 128 2.18 -24.88 11.88
CA ASP A 128 1.42 -26.16 11.77
C ASP A 128 0.66 -26.33 10.43
N SER A 129 0.62 -27.48 9.74
CA SER A 129 1.25 -28.82 9.84
C SER A 129 0.79 -29.66 8.61
N LEU A 130 1.57 -30.68 8.21
CA LEU A 130 1.22 -31.96 7.53
C LEU A 130 0.35 -31.91 6.23
N ASP A 131 0.92 -32.23 5.06
CA ASP A 131 1.05 -33.55 4.41
C ASP A 131 -0.24 -34.08 3.74
N GLU A 132 -0.17 -34.30 2.43
CA GLU A 132 -0.60 -35.50 1.69
C GLU A 132 -0.65 -35.22 0.16
N GLY A 133 -0.07 -36.15 -0.60
CA GLY A 133 0.37 -35.95 -1.99
C GLY A 133 -0.67 -36.05 -3.11
N LYS A 134 -0.21 -35.80 -4.33
CA LYS A 134 -0.84 -36.22 -5.60
C LYS A 134 0.15 -36.26 -6.78
N PRO A 135 -0.17 -37.03 -7.84
CA PRO A 135 0.80 -37.65 -8.73
C PRO A 135 1.14 -36.85 -10.00
N ASP A 136 2.24 -37.28 -10.61
CA ASP A 136 2.77 -36.93 -11.92
C ASP A 136 1.73 -37.06 -13.05
N LEU A 137 1.53 -35.97 -13.80
CA LEU A 137 1.08 -36.03 -15.19
C LEU A 137 1.89 -35.04 -16.03
N ALA A 138 2.83 -35.62 -16.78
CA ALA A 138 3.58 -34.97 -17.84
C ALA A 138 2.66 -34.65 -19.03
N ILE A 139 2.53 -33.36 -19.37
CA ILE A 139 2.15 -32.94 -20.72
C ILE A 139 3.06 -31.80 -21.16
N SER A 140 4.08 -32.20 -21.92
CA SER A 140 4.88 -31.36 -22.79
C SER A 140 4.00 -30.82 -23.93
N ASN A 141 3.90 -29.50 -24.06
CA ASN A 141 3.71 -28.85 -25.36
C ASN A 141 4.29 -27.42 -25.33
N ARG A 142 5.55 -27.32 -25.77
CA ARG A 142 6.25 -26.06 -26.04
C ARG A 142 5.73 -25.44 -27.34
N THR A 143 4.71 -24.60 -27.27
CA THR A 143 4.46 -23.61 -28.32
C THR A 143 5.41 -22.43 -28.16
N SER A 144 6.41 -22.41 -29.02
CA SER A 144 7.37 -21.31 -29.22
C SER A 144 6.65 -20.04 -29.65
N TRP A 145 6.35 -19.17 -28.68
CA TRP A 145 5.90 -17.81 -28.94
C TRP A 145 7.13 -16.97 -29.27
N LYS A 146 7.35 -16.76 -30.57
CA LYS A 146 8.31 -15.77 -31.09
C LYS A 146 7.89 -14.40 -30.57
N ARG A 147 8.54 -13.93 -29.50
CA ARG A 147 8.41 -12.55 -29.02
C ARG A 147 9.04 -11.64 -30.06
N SER A 148 8.20 -10.95 -30.84
CA SER A 148 8.64 -9.83 -31.66
C SER A 148 9.09 -8.70 -30.73
N ALA A 149 10.39 -8.60 -30.53
CA ALA A 149 11.04 -7.54 -29.78
C ALA A 149 11.07 -6.26 -30.64
N SER A 150 10.03 -5.42 -30.54
CA SER A 150 10.12 -3.99 -30.92
C SER A 150 8.86 -3.17 -30.62
N SER A 151 7.99 -3.57 -29.69
CA SER A 151 6.97 -2.65 -29.17
C SER A 151 7.57 -1.97 -27.94
N SER A 152 8.06 -0.73 -28.09
CA SER A 152 8.42 0.13 -26.97
C SER A 152 7.27 0.10 -25.97
N THR A 153 7.52 -0.47 -24.79
CA THR A 153 6.54 -0.55 -23.71
C THR A 153 6.36 0.87 -23.17
N PHE A 154 5.50 1.65 -23.84
CA PHE A 154 5.00 2.92 -23.36
C PHE A 154 4.40 2.64 -21.98
N THR A 155 5.05 3.15 -20.92
CA THR A 155 4.54 2.90 -19.58
C THR A 155 3.21 3.62 -19.43
N ALA A 156 2.33 3.13 -18.54
CA ALA A 156 1.06 3.82 -18.27
C ALA A 156 1.29 5.31 -17.93
N LEU A 157 2.43 5.63 -17.31
CA LEU A 157 2.87 6.98 -17.00
C LEU A 157 3.15 7.83 -18.25
N ASP A 158 3.75 7.24 -19.29
CA ASP A 158 4.03 7.95 -20.54
C ASP A 158 2.74 8.31 -21.30
N LYS A 159 1.69 7.48 -21.16
CA LYS A 159 0.37 7.77 -21.76
C LYS A 159 -0.38 8.90 -21.04
N LEU A 160 -0.09 9.12 -19.76
CA LEU A 160 -0.76 10.12 -18.93
C LEU A 160 -0.10 11.50 -18.99
N GLN A 161 1.18 11.59 -19.36
CA GLN A 161 1.94 12.84 -19.41
C GLN A 161 2.01 13.42 -20.81
N VAL A 162 0.85 13.62 -21.42
CA VAL A 162 0.70 14.25 -22.73
C VAL A 162 0.43 15.73 -22.52
N LEU A 163 1.23 16.60 -23.14
CA LEU A 163 0.95 18.03 -23.11
C LEU A 163 -0.38 18.32 -23.82
N ARG A 164 -1.25 19.05 -23.13
CA ARG A 164 -2.49 19.59 -23.69
C ARG A 164 -2.24 20.90 -24.43
N ASP A 165 -3.14 21.20 -25.37
CA ASP A 165 -3.11 22.46 -26.12
C ASP A 165 -3.50 23.67 -25.28
N SER A 166 -4.28 23.45 -24.21
CA SER A 166 -4.70 24.48 -23.25
C SER A 166 -4.70 23.90 -21.84
N TYR A 167 -4.40 24.75 -20.87
CA TYR A 167 -4.48 24.45 -19.45
C TYR A 167 -5.35 25.50 -18.77
N PRO A 168 -5.98 25.18 -17.64
CA PRO A 168 -6.69 26.17 -16.84
C PRO A 168 -5.80 27.35 -16.41
N ASP A 169 -6.36 28.55 -16.41
CA ASP A 169 -5.62 29.79 -16.09
C ASP A 169 -5.43 30.04 -14.59
N PHE A 170 -6.05 29.21 -13.73
CA PHE A 170 -5.97 29.38 -12.27
C PHE A 170 -4.64 28.88 -11.65
N PHE A 171 -3.70 28.38 -12.47
CA PHE A 171 -2.39 27.96 -11.99
C PHE A 171 -1.25 28.32 -12.93
N HIS A 172 -0.08 28.53 -12.33
CA HIS A 172 1.19 28.70 -13.03
C HIS A 172 2.32 28.12 -12.21
N PHE A 173 3.53 28.13 -12.77
CA PHE A 173 4.72 27.70 -12.04
C PHE A 173 5.65 28.89 -11.80
N GLU A 174 6.30 28.89 -10.65
CA GLU A 174 7.36 29.83 -10.31
C GLU A 174 8.66 29.05 -10.14
N ARG A 175 9.79 29.62 -10.59
CA ARG A 175 11.11 29.05 -10.34
C ARG A 175 12.07 30.15 -9.95
N GLY A 176 12.66 30.03 -8.76
CA GLY A 176 13.73 30.92 -8.34
C GLY A 176 15.00 30.70 -9.16
N LYS A 177 15.82 31.75 -9.33
CA LYS A 177 17.04 31.72 -10.18
C LYS A 177 18.03 30.60 -9.83
N ARG A 178 18.07 30.20 -8.56
CA ARG A 178 18.93 29.13 -8.03
C ARG A 178 18.17 27.83 -7.76
N SER A 179 16.85 27.83 -7.89
CA SER A 179 16.04 26.65 -7.61
C SER A 179 16.02 25.72 -8.82
N VAL A 180 16.31 24.45 -8.58
CA VAL A 180 16.15 23.38 -9.59
C VAL A 180 14.69 22.98 -9.73
N TYR A 181 13.90 23.17 -8.67
CA TYR A 181 12.50 22.73 -8.61
C TYR A 181 11.55 23.89 -8.88
N PHE A 182 10.43 23.55 -9.51
CA PHE A 182 9.31 24.47 -9.69
C PHE A 182 8.45 24.52 -8.44
N THR A 183 7.95 25.70 -8.12
CA THR A 183 6.86 25.94 -7.18
C THR A 183 5.57 26.04 -7.98
N LEU A 184 4.57 25.22 -7.65
CA LEU A 184 3.22 25.36 -8.18
C LEU A 184 2.53 26.53 -7.47
N VAL A 185 1.93 27.44 -8.23
CA VAL A 185 1.04 28.47 -7.72
C VAL A 185 -0.37 28.14 -8.18
N PHE A 186 -1.28 27.89 -7.25
CA PHE A 186 -2.65 27.46 -7.51
C PHE A 186 -3.61 28.37 -6.74
N TYR A 187 -4.45 29.13 -7.46
CA TYR A 187 -5.29 30.20 -6.88
C TYR A 187 -4.50 31.19 -5.99
N GLY A 188 -3.26 31.53 -6.39
CA GLY A 188 -2.38 32.45 -5.65
C GLY A 188 -1.62 31.82 -4.48
N GLU A 189 -1.96 30.59 -4.08
CA GLU A 189 -1.25 29.86 -3.02
C GLU A 189 -0.06 29.09 -3.57
N ARG A 190 1.04 29.01 -2.80
CA ARG A 190 2.30 28.41 -3.24
C ARG A 190 2.57 27.04 -2.64
N TYR A 191 2.98 26.11 -3.50
CA TYR A 191 3.33 24.74 -3.17
C TYR A 191 4.68 24.36 -3.78
N ASN A 192 5.70 24.11 -2.95
CA ASN A 192 7.08 23.90 -3.40
C ASN A 192 7.45 22.40 -3.46
N SER A 193 6.93 21.59 -2.54
CA SER A 193 7.32 20.18 -2.45
C SER A 193 6.37 19.28 -3.23
N ALA A 194 6.82 18.78 -4.38
CA ALA A 194 6.08 17.83 -5.20
C ALA A 194 6.44 16.37 -4.87
N ILE A 195 5.43 15.56 -4.57
CA ILE A 195 5.52 14.10 -4.45
C ILE A 195 4.90 13.49 -5.69
N TYR A 196 5.74 12.99 -6.58
CA TYR A 196 5.33 12.35 -7.81
C TYR A 196 4.83 10.93 -7.55
N CYS A 197 3.59 10.62 -7.95
CA CYS A 197 3.00 9.28 -7.92
C CYS A 197 2.67 8.81 -9.36
N ASP A 198 2.24 7.56 -9.49
CA ASP A 198 1.97 6.95 -10.80
C ASP A 198 0.79 7.60 -11.53
N ALA A 199 -0.22 8.09 -10.81
CA ALA A 199 -1.44 8.67 -11.38
C ALA A 199 -1.59 10.19 -11.15
N TYR A 200 -1.04 10.70 -10.06
CA TYR A 200 -1.16 12.09 -9.64
C TYR A 200 0.16 12.61 -9.06
N THR A 201 0.29 13.93 -8.96
CA THR A 201 1.38 14.61 -8.25
C THR A 201 0.79 15.36 -7.06
N VAL A 202 1.28 15.09 -5.85
CA VAL A 202 0.85 15.80 -4.64
C VAL A 202 1.80 16.94 -4.37
N TRP A 203 1.27 18.15 -4.39
CA TRP A 203 1.97 19.39 -4.08
C TRP A 203 1.69 19.80 -2.65
N GLN A 204 2.75 20.07 -1.88
CA GLN A 204 2.64 20.47 -0.47
C GLN A 204 3.00 21.94 -0.32
N CYS A 205 2.30 22.61 0.60
CA CYS A 205 2.49 24.01 0.91
C CYS A 205 3.98 24.38 1.05
N ALA A 206 4.39 25.48 0.39
CA ALA A 206 5.76 25.98 0.43
C ALA A 206 6.24 26.28 1.87
N ASN A 207 5.34 26.71 2.74
CA ASN A 207 5.65 27.04 4.13
C ASN A 207 5.34 25.90 5.12
N ARG A 208 5.16 24.66 4.64
CA ARG A 208 4.87 23.49 5.49
C ARG A 208 5.85 23.32 6.64
N ARG A 209 7.16 23.49 6.42
CA ARG A 209 8.16 23.30 7.49
C ARG A 209 8.12 24.41 8.54
N ARG A 210 7.83 25.64 8.12
CA ARG A 210 7.84 26.82 9.01
C ARG A 210 6.60 26.89 9.90
N PHE A 211 5.43 26.56 9.34
CA PHE A 211 4.14 26.67 10.06
C PHE A 211 3.46 25.32 10.32
N GLN A 212 4.15 24.20 10.05
CA GLN A 212 3.55 22.85 10.11
C GLN A 212 2.26 22.73 9.28
N CYS A 213 2.19 23.48 8.17
CA CYS A 213 0.97 23.62 7.38
C CYS A 213 0.58 22.30 6.70
N PRO A 214 -0.66 21.79 6.90
CA PRO A 214 -1.13 20.55 6.30
C PRO A 214 -1.59 20.72 4.84
N ALA A 215 -1.73 21.97 4.34
CA ALA A 215 -2.24 22.27 3.00
C ALA A 215 -1.53 21.51 1.88
N GLN A 216 -2.34 20.86 1.05
CA GLN A 216 -1.91 20.02 -0.07
C GLN A 216 -2.89 20.14 -1.24
N VAL A 217 -2.34 20.05 -2.44
CA VAL A 217 -3.08 19.99 -3.70
C VAL A 217 -2.62 18.76 -4.47
N SER A 218 -3.56 17.90 -4.84
CA SER A 218 -3.30 16.77 -5.73
C SER A 218 -3.66 17.17 -7.15
N ALA A 219 -2.70 17.10 -8.06
CA ALA A 219 -2.92 17.34 -9.49
C ALA A 219 -2.87 16.01 -10.24
N THR A 220 -3.75 15.80 -11.21
CA THR A 220 -3.58 14.68 -12.14
C THR A 220 -2.25 14.81 -12.90
N ASN A 221 -1.69 13.69 -13.38
CA ASN A 221 -0.41 13.74 -14.09
C ASN A 221 -0.45 14.50 -15.42
N ASP A 222 -1.64 14.81 -15.96
CA ASP A 222 -1.83 15.72 -17.09
C ASP A 222 -2.19 17.15 -16.67
N TYR A 223 -2.25 17.45 -15.37
CA TYR A 223 -2.52 18.78 -14.79
C TYR A 223 -3.80 19.44 -15.32
N THR A 224 -4.82 18.63 -15.60
CA THR A 224 -6.15 19.10 -16.01
C THR A 224 -7.11 19.19 -14.84
N GLU A 225 -6.95 18.32 -13.84
CA GLU A 225 -7.78 18.25 -12.65
C GLU A 225 -6.93 18.46 -11.39
N PHE A 226 -7.50 19.20 -10.43
CA PHE A 226 -6.86 19.53 -9.17
C PHE A 226 -7.84 19.28 -8.02
N GLU A 227 -7.35 18.63 -6.97
CA GLU A 227 -8.09 18.36 -5.74
C GLU A 227 -7.33 18.99 -4.57
N ARG A 228 -7.93 20.00 -3.92
CA ARG A 228 -7.39 20.58 -2.68
C ARG A 228 -7.84 19.72 -1.50
N ARG A 229 -6.90 19.26 -0.66
CA ARG A 229 -7.20 18.33 0.44
C ARG A 229 -7.23 18.97 1.82
N PHE A 230 -6.54 20.09 2.02
CA PHE A 230 -6.50 20.81 3.29
C PHE A 230 -6.32 22.31 3.06
N GLU A 231 -6.81 23.11 4.00
CA GLU A 231 -6.63 24.56 4.01
C GLU A 231 -5.29 24.96 4.63
N HIS A 232 -4.82 26.16 4.29
CA HIS A 232 -3.62 26.73 4.90
C HIS A 232 -3.88 27.14 6.35
N THR A 233 -2.96 26.78 7.25
CA THR A 233 -3.02 27.17 8.68
C THR A 233 -2.23 28.46 8.97
N HIS A 234 -1.83 29.18 7.94
CA HIS A 234 -1.10 30.43 8.04
C HIS A 234 -1.70 31.47 7.09
N GLY A 235 -1.57 32.75 7.43
CA GLY A 235 -1.97 33.84 6.55
C GLY A 235 -1.09 33.97 5.30
N GLU A 236 -1.33 35.01 4.52
CA GLU A 236 -0.51 35.31 3.36
C GLU A 236 0.94 35.59 3.76
N VAL A 237 1.88 34.90 3.11
CA VAL A 237 3.32 35.07 3.36
C VAL A 237 3.92 35.79 2.16
N VAL A 238 4.34 37.03 2.37
CA VAL A 238 5.02 37.83 1.34
C VAL A 238 6.40 37.22 1.06
N GLU A 239 6.65 36.87 -0.19
CA GLU A 239 7.96 36.39 -0.63
C GLU A 239 8.94 37.55 -0.81
N LYS A 240 10.19 37.34 -0.38
CA LYS A 240 11.25 38.35 -0.42
C LYS A 240 12.00 38.37 -1.76
N GLU A 241 12.05 37.24 -2.48
CA GLU A 241 12.81 37.12 -3.72
C GLU A 241 11.88 37.10 -4.94
N PRO A 242 12.20 37.85 -6.02
CA PRO A 242 11.46 37.76 -7.27
C PRO A 242 11.73 36.40 -7.93
N SER A 243 10.66 35.65 -8.15
CA SER A 243 10.67 34.38 -8.89
C SER A 243 10.22 34.58 -10.32
N ASP A 244 10.84 33.87 -11.26
CA ASP A 244 10.42 33.89 -12.67
C ASP A 244 9.13 33.08 -12.81
N ARG A 245 8.12 33.65 -13.48
CA ARG A 245 6.82 33.00 -13.75
C ARG A 245 6.86 32.25 -15.07
N PHE A 246 6.43 31.00 -15.04
CA PHE A 246 6.36 30.09 -16.16
C PHE A 246 4.92 29.63 -16.38
N THR A 247 4.50 29.66 -17.64
CA THR A 247 3.22 29.07 -18.05
C THR A 247 3.29 27.54 -17.94
N PRO A 248 2.15 26.83 -17.79
CA PRO A 248 2.12 25.38 -17.78
C PRO A 248 2.83 24.76 -19.00
N LYS A 249 2.68 25.35 -20.19
CA LYS A 249 3.34 24.88 -21.42
C LYS A 249 4.87 24.93 -21.34
N GLN A 250 5.43 25.89 -20.61
CA GLN A 250 6.87 26.04 -20.45
C GLN A 250 7.42 25.11 -19.36
N ALA A 251 6.71 24.96 -18.24
CA ALA A 251 7.21 24.23 -17.08
C ALA A 251 6.92 22.72 -17.13
N LEU A 252 5.74 22.31 -17.61
CA LEU A 252 5.30 20.91 -17.57
C LEU A 252 6.24 19.92 -18.28
N PRO A 253 6.88 20.24 -19.41
CA PRO A 253 7.86 19.31 -20.02
C PRO A 253 8.99 18.91 -19.05
N GLU A 254 9.47 19.87 -18.25
CA GLU A 254 10.50 19.63 -17.24
C GLU A 254 9.94 18.90 -16.02
N VAL A 255 8.75 19.31 -15.54
CA VAL A 255 8.06 18.66 -14.41
C VAL A 255 7.75 17.19 -14.73
N PHE A 256 7.29 16.88 -15.94
CA PHE A 256 7.04 15.51 -16.39
C PHE A 256 8.33 14.68 -16.46
N LYS A 257 9.43 15.28 -16.92
CA LYS A 257 10.74 14.62 -16.92
C LYS A 257 11.17 14.26 -15.49
N LEU A 258 11.04 15.20 -14.55
CA LEU A 258 11.33 14.96 -13.13
C LEU A 258 10.42 13.89 -12.52
N CYS A 259 9.12 13.93 -12.84
CA CYS A 259 8.15 12.94 -12.40
C CYS A 259 8.56 11.52 -12.85
N ARG A 260 8.84 11.32 -14.14
CA ARG A 260 9.29 10.03 -14.67
C ARG A 260 10.56 9.52 -13.99
N GLN A 261 11.55 10.39 -13.83
CA GLN A 261 12.81 10.03 -13.17
C GLN A 261 12.59 9.59 -11.72
N ASN A 262 11.81 10.34 -10.95
CA ASN A 262 11.53 10.03 -9.55
C ASN A 262 10.69 8.75 -9.38
N VAL A 263 9.66 8.57 -10.20
CA VAL A 263 8.82 7.36 -10.18
C VAL A 263 9.66 6.12 -10.54
N MET A 264 10.49 6.19 -11.58
CA MET A 264 11.39 5.11 -11.97
C MET A 264 12.42 4.79 -10.88
N LYS A 265 13.02 5.82 -10.28
CA LYS A 265 13.97 5.68 -9.16
C LYS A 265 13.31 5.01 -7.95
N ARG A 266 12.08 5.42 -7.59
CA ARG A 266 11.33 4.80 -6.49
C ARG A 266 10.99 3.34 -6.78
N LYS A 267 10.53 3.02 -8.00
CA LYS A 267 10.27 1.63 -8.43
C LYS A 267 11.55 0.77 -8.39
N ALA A 268 12.70 1.33 -8.78
CA ALA A 268 13.98 0.65 -8.69
C ALA A 268 14.40 0.39 -7.22
N LYS A 269 14.31 1.40 -6.34
CA LYS A 269 14.58 1.26 -4.90
C LYS A 269 13.67 0.17 -4.29
N GLY A 270 12.38 0.17 -4.64
CA GLY A 270 11.43 -0.85 -4.19
C GLY A 270 11.80 -2.27 -4.61
N ARG A 271 12.22 -2.47 -5.87
CA ARG A 271 12.70 -3.80 -6.34
C ARG A 271 13.96 -4.25 -5.62
N LEU A 272 14.92 -3.35 -5.38
CA LEU A 272 16.14 -3.67 -4.64
C LEU A 272 15.82 -4.08 -3.19
N ALA A 273 14.97 -3.31 -2.49
CA ALA A 273 14.53 -3.64 -1.14
C ALA A 273 13.79 -5.00 -1.09
N GLN A 274 12.96 -5.29 -2.10
CA GLN A 274 12.28 -6.59 -2.21
C GLN A 274 13.26 -7.75 -2.41
N MET A 275 14.26 -7.58 -3.27
CA MET A 275 15.32 -8.58 -3.47
C MET A 275 16.14 -8.80 -2.20
N GLU A 276 16.49 -7.74 -1.49
CA GLU A 276 17.22 -7.83 -0.22
C GLU A 276 16.42 -8.58 0.85
N ARG A 277 15.12 -8.29 0.99
CA ARG A 277 14.25 -9.05 1.91
C ARG A 277 14.15 -10.52 1.52
N LYS A 278 14.04 -10.82 0.23
CA LYS A 278 14.00 -12.20 -0.26
C LYS A 278 15.31 -12.94 0.04
N MET A 279 16.45 -12.27 -0.14
CA MET A 279 17.76 -12.82 0.16
C MET A 279 17.92 -13.11 1.66
N LYS A 280 17.49 -12.19 2.53
CA LYS A 280 17.51 -12.41 4.00
C LYS A 280 16.64 -13.59 4.41
N LEU A 281 15.42 -13.71 3.86
CA LEU A 281 14.54 -14.84 4.15
C LEU A 281 15.12 -16.19 3.66
N GLU A 282 15.80 -16.19 2.51
CA GLU A 282 16.46 -17.39 1.99
C GLU A 282 17.67 -17.77 2.86
N GLU A 283 18.47 -16.79 3.30
CA GLU A 283 19.58 -16.98 4.23
C GLU A 283 19.09 -17.57 5.57
N GLU A 284 18.05 -16.97 6.17
CA GLU A 284 17.40 -17.49 7.38
C GLU A 284 16.91 -18.93 7.20
N ALA A 285 16.28 -19.24 6.05
CA ALA A 285 15.84 -20.60 5.75
C ALA A 285 17.01 -21.59 5.59
N THR A 286 18.12 -21.17 4.99
CA THR A 286 19.33 -22.02 4.89
C THR A 286 19.99 -22.26 6.24
N ASN A 287 20.02 -21.25 7.11
CA ASN A 287 20.54 -21.38 8.47
C ASN A 287 19.67 -22.33 9.32
N LEU A 288 18.35 -22.25 9.20
CA LEU A 288 17.44 -23.20 9.86
C LEU A 288 17.66 -24.64 9.39
N ARG A 289 17.89 -24.87 8.09
CA ARG A 289 18.21 -26.20 7.55
C ARG A 289 19.55 -26.73 8.06
N ARG A 290 20.58 -25.88 8.17
CA ARG A 290 21.88 -26.26 8.71
C ARG A 290 21.77 -26.66 10.19
N ASN A 291 21.09 -25.84 11.00
CA ASN A 291 20.95 -26.11 12.44
C ASN A 291 20.09 -27.34 12.72
N GLY A 292 19.02 -27.58 11.92
CA GLY A 292 18.20 -28.78 12.07
C GLY A 292 18.95 -30.09 11.75
N VAL A 293 19.96 -30.05 10.86
CA VAL A 293 20.83 -31.21 10.61
C VAL A 293 21.75 -31.47 11.80
N GLU A 294 22.29 -30.42 12.44
CA GLU A 294 23.13 -30.57 13.63
C GLU A 294 22.35 -31.16 14.81
N GLU A 295 21.12 -30.69 15.06
CA GLU A 295 20.25 -31.27 16.10
C GLU A 295 19.92 -32.74 15.82
N ALA A 296 19.59 -33.10 14.57
CA ALA A 296 19.30 -34.48 14.20
C ALA A 296 20.51 -35.42 14.36
N VAL A 297 21.72 -34.94 14.04
CA VAL A 297 22.96 -35.72 14.23
C VAL A 297 23.23 -35.93 15.73
N VAL A 298 23.04 -34.90 16.56
CA VAL A 298 23.21 -35.00 18.02
C VAL A 298 22.18 -35.94 18.66
N GLU A 299 20.91 -35.89 18.23
CA GLU A 299 19.89 -36.84 18.70
C GLU A 299 20.22 -38.28 18.28
N GLN A 300 20.71 -38.48 17.05
CA GLN A 300 21.09 -39.80 16.56
C GLN A 300 22.30 -40.36 17.33
N GLU A 301 23.29 -39.54 17.66
CA GLU A 301 24.42 -39.93 18.51
C GLU A 301 23.98 -40.29 19.93
N GLN A 302 23.05 -39.53 20.54
CA GLN A 302 22.51 -39.84 21.86
C GLN A 302 21.73 -41.16 21.87
N VAL A 303 20.89 -41.41 20.86
CA VAL A 303 20.17 -42.69 20.73
C VAL A 303 21.16 -43.85 20.56
N THR A 304 22.21 -43.67 19.76
CA THR A 304 23.22 -44.72 19.54
C THR A 304 23.99 -45.03 20.83
N GLN A 305 24.36 -44.02 21.63
CA GLN A 305 24.99 -44.24 22.95
C GLN A 305 24.08 -44.97 23.95
N VAL A 306 22.77 -44.76 23.91
CA VAL A 306 21.82 -45.49 24.78
C VAL A 306 21.74 -46.97 24.38
N TYR A 307 21.80 -47.28 23.08
CA TYR A 307 21.80 -48.67 22.62
C TYR A 307 23.10 -49.41 22.95
N ASP A 308 24.27 -48.76 22.84
CA ASP A 308 25.53 -49.39 23.23
C ASP A 308 25.62 -49.66 24.74
N ASN A 309 25.11 -48.75 25.58
CA ASN A 309 25.06 -48.96 27.02
C ASN A 309 24.07 -50.07 27.44
N ASN A 310 22.94 -50.22 26.73
CA ASN A 310 22.01 -51.33 26.96
C ASN A 310 22.48 -52.67 26.38
N SER A 311 23.27 -52.66 25.30
CA SER A 311 23.92 -53.84 24.73
C SER A 311 24.97 -54.42 25.68
N LEU A 312 25.80 -53.55 26.30
CA LEU A 312 26.77 -53.96 27.31
C LEU A 312 26.12 -54.60 28.56
N LEU A 313 24.92 -54.14 28.91
CA LEU A 313 24.12 -54.68 30.02
C LEU A 313 23.49 -56.06 29.72
N ARG A 314 23.28 -56.41 28.44
CA ARG A 314 22.84 -57.75 28.05
C ARG A 314 23.99 -58.76 28.06
N VAL A 315 25.19 -58.37 27.62
CA VAL A 315 26.37 -59.26 27.61
C VAL A 315 26.79 -59.69 29.02
N LEU A 316 26.47 -58.91 30.06
CA LEU A 316 26.74 -59.29 31.46
C LEU A 316 25.66 -60.16 32.11
N ARG A 317 24.56 -60.49 31.40
CA ARG A 317 23.45 -61.28 31.96
C ARG A 317 23.38 -62.73 31.43
N ASP A 318 24.17 -63.08 30.42
CA ASP A 318 24.13 -64.41 29.78
C ASP A 318 25.24 -65.38 30.24
N GLY A 319 25.79 -65.16 31.44
CA GLY A 319 26.57 -66.18 32.14
C GLY A 319 25.67 -66.94 33.11
N ASP A 320 25.40 -68.21 32.81
CA ASP A 320 24.65 -69.20 33.58
C ASP A 320 23.14 -69.28 33.27
N SER A 321 22.79 -69.93 32.16
CA SER A 321 21.54 -70.72 32.13
C SER A 321 21.69 -71.89 31.17
N ASP A 322 21.87 -73.06 31.78
CA ASP A 322 21.86 -74.35 31.12
C ASP A 322 20.45 -74.66 30.57
N GLY A 323 20.42 -75.11 29.31
CA GLY A 323 19.46 -76.06 28.75
C GLY A 323 17.95 -75.78 28.87
N GLN A 324 17.34 -75.34 27.78
CA GLN A 324 16.02 -75.87 27.40
C GLN A 324 15.81 -75.80 25.88
N GLU A 325 15.47 -76.94 25.30
CA GLU A 325 15.21 -77.17 23.88
C GLU A 325 13.75 -76.80 23.59
N ASP A 326 13.51 -75.65 22.95
CA ASP A 326 12.16 -75.26 22.51
C ASP A 326 12.01 -75.45 20.99
N GLU A 327 11.42 -76.61 20.69
CA GLU A 327 10.37 -76.89 19.70
C GLU A 327 10.15 -75.84 18.59
N PHE A 328 10.68 -76.17 17.41
CA PHE A 328 10.44 -75.50 16.14
C PHE A 328 9.00 -75.79 15.66
N VAL A 329 8.10 -74.82 15.80
CA VAL A 329 6.75 -74.88 15.21
C VAL A 329 6.79 -74.26 13.82
N GLU A 330 6.77 -75.12 12.81
CA GLU A 330 6.65 -74.79 11.39
C GLU A 330 5.21 -74.35 11.10
N TYR A 331 4.99 -73.04 10.89
CA TYR A 331 3.67 -72.51 10.51
C TYR A 331 3.60 -72.41 8.98
N ASP A 332 2.98 -73.41 8.39
CA ASP A 332 2.56 -73.46 6.99
C ASP A 332 1.37 -72.53 6.80
N SER A 333 1.56 -71.40 6.11
CA SER A 333 0.49 -70.51 5.67
C SER A 333 0.32 -70.65 4.16
N SER A 334 -0.38 -71.70 3.80
CA SER A 334 -1.07 -71.84 2.52
C SER A 334 -2.51 -71.31 2.63
N ASP A 335 -3.03 -70.82 1.51
CA ASP A 335 -4.44 -70.54 1.17
C ASP A 335 -5.10 -69.21 1.58
N SER A 336 -5.33 -68.36 0.56
CA SER A 336 -6.65 -68.11 -0.09
C SER A 336 -6.59 -66.73 -0.78
N ALA A 337 -6.55 -66.66 -2.12
CA ALA A 337 -7.68 -66.59 -3.04
C ALA A 337 -8.36 -65.21 -3.11
#